data_AF-B9CK59-F1
#
_entry.id   AF-B9CK59-F1
#
_cell.length_a   1.000
_cell.length_b   1.000
_cell.length_c   1.000
_cell.angle_alpha   90.00
_cell.angle_beta   90.00
_cell.angle_gamma   90.00
#
_symmetry.space_group_name_H-M   'P 1'
#
loop_
_entity.id
_entity.type
_entity.pdbx_description
1 polymer ?
#
loop_
_entity_poly.entity_id
_entity_poly.type
_entity_poly.pdbx_seq_one_letter_code
_entity_poly.pdbx_strand_id
1 'polypeptide(L)'
;MDSQQAAQNVLLAIGGSDNLVSNEVCMTRLRLTVTDPTRIDTEQLGNLQGVLGIVGRGINGIEVVFGPNIAQQVNAAITACCNHTQASQVIPIPEDGSTSDEKEVEQLISLLRDVDLSVDNLSHTGTFDTDPKEESVTPEELTQDEQGLRLLIINGPNINMLGIREPKLYGKQDYRTLIKICKEEADRQGFIDCVCYQSNYEGDLVSAIQDALGTYDAILINPAAYTHTSIALLDAALSVKIPMVEVHLTDINEREEYRRVSYLKDACIGVCCGKGFESYREGIALLAKYLTEA
;
A
#
# COMPACT_ATOMS: atom_id res chain seq x y z
N MET A 1 14.37 -16.91 -10.28
CA MET A 1 13.88 -15.94 -11.28
C MET A 1 15.02 -14.99 -11.53
N ASP A 2 15.40 -14.79 -12.79
CA ASP A 2 16.46 -13.84 -13.12
C ASP A 2 15.88 -12.42 -13.04
N SER A 3 16.38 -11.63 -12.08
CA SER A 3 15.91 -10.26 -11.85
C SER A 3 16.24 -9.33 -13.00
N GLN A 4 17.30 -9.60 -13.77
CA GLN A 4 17.62 -8.83 -14.97
C GLN A 4 16.61 -9.08 -16.09
N GLN A 5 16.25 -10.34 -16.32
CA GLN A 5 15.23 -10.68 -17.31
C GLN A 5 13.86 -10.11 -16.92
N ALA A 6 13.51 -10.18 -15.64
CA ALA A 6 12.27 -9.58 -15.13
C ALA A 6 12.25 -8.06 -15.34
N ALA A 7 13.35 -7.36 -15.03
CA ALA A 7 13.47 -5.92 -15.26
C ALA A 7 13.32 -5.54 -16.74
N GLN A 8 13.97 -6.27 -17.65
CA GLN A 8 13.84 -6.04 -19.09
C GLN A 8 12.41 -6.25 -19.57
N ASN A 9 11.75 -7.31 -19.10
CA ASN A 9 10.38 -7.59 -19.48
C ASN A 9 9.40 -6.54 -18.96
N VAL A 10 9.62 -6.02 -17.73
CA VAL A 10 8.84 -4.90 -17.19
C VAL A 10 9.04 -3.65 -18.03
N LEU A 11 10.29 -3.31 -18.36
CA LEU A 11 10.62 -2.14 -19.19
C LEU A 11 9.99 -2.25 -20.58
N LEU A 12 10.02 -3.43 -21.20
CA LEU A 12 9.37 -3.67 -22.50
C LEU A 12 7.85 -3.47 -22.41
N ALA A 13 7.23 -4.01 -21.36
CA ALA A 13 5.78 -3.98 -21.20
C ALA A 13 5.25 -2.60 -20.81
N ILE A 14 6.06 -1.71 -20.22
CA ILE A 14 5.69 -0.29 -20.06
C ILE A 14 6.03 0.55 -21.30
N GLY A 15 6.44 -0.06 -22.41
CA GLY A 15 6.73 0.62 -23.67
C GLY A 15 8.17 1.09 -23.83
N GLY A 16 9.08 0.82 -22.90
CA GLY A 16 10.51 1.15 -22.97
C GLY A 16 11.03 1.91 -21.74
N SER A 17 12.36 1.99 -21.61
CA SER A 17 13.01 2.75 -20.52
C SER A 17 12.84 4.27 -20.65
N ASP A 18 12.62 4.76 -21.87
CA ASP A 18 12.28 6.16 -22.17
C ASP A 18 10.90 6.55 -21.64
N ASN A 19 9.99 5.58 -21.49
CA ASN A 19 8.67 5.84 -20.95
C ASN A 19 8.66 5.88 -19.41
N LEU A 20 9.74 5.49 -18.73
CA LEU A 20 9.81 5.40 -17.27
C LEU A 20 10.31 6.72 -16.66
N VAL A 21 9.47 7.36 -15.83
CA VAL A 21 9.78 8.61 -15.11
C VAL A 21 10.34 8.33 -13.73
N SER A 22 9.69 7.45 -12.97
CA SER A 22 10.16 7.06 -11.64
C SER A 22 9.92 5.59 -11.37
N ASN A 23 10.78 5.01 -10.54
CA ASN A 23 10.77 3.60 -10.18
C ASN A 23 11.04 3.49 -8.67
N GLU A 24 9.98 3.36 -7.90
CA GLU A 24 10.03 3.19 -6.45
C GLU A 24 9.70 1.74 -6.09
N VAL A 25 10.34 1.23 -5.05
CA VAL A 25 10.01 -0.08 -4.50
C VAL A 25 9.38 0.07 -3.13
N CYS A 26 8.17 -0.44 -2.99
CA CYS A 26 7.49 -0.59 -1.71
C CYS A 26 7.35 -2.08 -1.42
N MET A 27 8.34 -2.64 -0.71
CA MET A 27 8.39 -4.04 -0.29
C MET A 27 8.29 -5.10 -1.41
N THR A 28 7.07 -5.37 -1.87
CA THR A 28 6.72 -6.34 -2.92
C THR A 28 6.18 -5.66 -4.16
N ARG A 29 5.92 -4.35 -4.10
CA ARG A 29 5.38 -3.55 -5.19
C ARG A 29 6.47 -2.71 -5.83
N LEU A 30 6.48 -2.74 -7.16
CA LEU A 30 7.21 -1.80 -7.99
C LEU A 30 6.22 -0.71 -8.42
N ARG A 31 6.40 0.50 -7.89
CA ARG A 31 5.64 1.69 -8.25
C ARG A 31 6.37 2.37 -9.40
N LEU A 32 5.79 2.29 -10.59
CA LEU A 32 6.33 2.88 -11.79
C LEU A 32 5.48 4.09 -12.17
N THR A 33 6.11 5.22 -12.43
CA THR A 33 5.46 6.35 -13.09
C THR A 33 5.95 6.40 -14.53
N VAL A 34 5.03 6.51 -15.47
CA VAL A 34 5.35 6.58 -16.91
C VAL A 34 5.00 7.94 -17.51
N THR A 35 5.58 8.26 -18.66
CA THR A 35 5.29 9.51 -19.39
C THR A 35 4.01 9.38 -20.20
N ASP A 36 3.81 8.24 -20.85
CA ASP A 36 2.66 7.94 -21.69
C ASP A 36 2.03 6.60 -21.27
N PRO A 37 0.85 6.61 -20.62
CA PRO A 37 0.18 5.41 -20.14
C PRO A 37 -0.38 4.54 -21.28
N THR A 38 -0.57 5.08 -22.48
CA THR A 38 -1.11 4.33 -23.63
C THR A 38 -0.13 3.29 -24.19
N ARG A 39 1.15 3.43 -23.85
CA ARG A 39 2.23 2.50 -24.22
C ARG A 39 2.35 1.31 -23.26
N ILE A 40 1.54 1.24 -22.20
CA ILE A 40 1.58 0.13 -21.24
C ILE A 40 0.77 -1.06 -21.77
N ASP A 41 1.44 -2.20 -21.91
CA ASP A 41 0.82 -3.50 -22.15
C ASP A 41 0.56 -4.21 -20.80
N THR A 42 -0.66 -4.04 -20.28
CA THR A 42 -1.09 -4.62 -19.00
C THR A 42 -1.25 -6.14 -19.06
N GLU A 43 -1.57 -6.71 -20.23
CA GLU A 43 -1.66 -8.15 -20.43
C GLU A 43 -0.28 -8.79 -20.38
N GLN A 44 0.70 -8.17 -21.03
CA GLN A 44 2.09 -8.61 -20.98
C GLN A 44 2.65 -8.53 -19.56
N LEU A 45 2.43 -7.40 -18.86
CA LEU A 45 2.84 -7.25 -17.45
C LEU A 45 2.23 -8.34 -16.55
N GLY A 46 0.95 -8.69 -16.77
CA GLY A 46 0.21 -9.62 -15.89
C GLY A 46 0.67 -11.06 -16.07
N ASN A 47 1.16 -11.38 -17.26
CA ASN A 47 1.69 -12.70 -17.62
C ASN A 47 3.19 -12.85 -17.29
N LEU A 48 3.85 -11.79 -16.78
CA LEU A 48 5.25 -11.89 -16.39
C LEU A 48 5.42 -12.85 -15.21
N GLN A 49 6.41 -13.74 -15.36
CA GLN A 49 6.75 -14.68 -14.30
C GLN A 49 7.10 -13.91 -13.02
N GLY A 50 6.37 -14.16 -11.93
CA GLY A 50 6.62 -13.54 -10.63
C GLY A 50 5.76 -12.33 -10.30
N VAL A 51 5.03 -11.81 -11.27
CA VAL A 51 3.98 -10.81 -11.04
C VAL A 51 2.76 -11.51 -10.47
N LEU A 52 2.25 -10.97 -9.37
CA LEU A 52 1.07 -11.45 -8.65
C LEU A 52 -0.17 -10.58 -8.92
N GLY A 53 0.04 -9.38 -9.46
CA GLY A 53 -1.03 -8.45 -9.80
C GLY A 53 -0.49 -7.11 -10.29
N ILE A 54 -1.37 -6.33 -10.89
CA ILE A 54 -1.10 -4.98 -11.39
C ILE A 54 -2.21 -4.07 -10.89
N VAL A 55 -1.86 -2.87 -10.45
CA VAL A 55 -2.81 -1.86 -9.97
C VAL A 55 -2.51 -0.54 -10.67
N GLY A 56 -3.54 0.14 -11.19
CA GLY A 56 -3.38 1.50 -11.72
C GLY A 56 -3.22 2.52 -10.58
N ARG A 57 -2.35 3.51 -10.75
CA ARG A 57 -2.09 4.58 -9.76
C ARG A 57 -2.18 5.94 -10.44
N GLY A 58 -3.38 6.53 -10.44
CA GLY A 58 -3.63 7.79 -11.16
C GLY A 58 -3.44 7.64 -12.67
N ILE A 59 -3.27 8.77 -13.37
CA ILE A 59 -3.24 8.80 -14.85
C ILE A 59 -1.98 8.12 -15.42
N ASN A 60 -0.85 8.29 -14.73
CA ASN A 60 0.48 7.92 -15.25
C ASN A 60 1.22 6.90 -14.38
N GLY A 61 0.60 6.40 -13.31
CA GLY A 61 1.25 5.47 -12.38
C GLY A 61 0.70 4.06 -12.52
N ILE A 62 1.57 3.08 -12.30
CA ILE A 62 1.22 1.67 -12.24
C ILE A 62 2.02 0.99 -11.14
N GLU A 63 1.36 0.14 -10.37
CA GLU A 63 1.99 -0.74 -9.39
C GLU A 63 2.04 -2.16 -9.93
N VAL A 64 3.23 -2.73 -9.99
CA VAL A 64 3.45 -4.13 -10.33
C VAL A 64 3.78 -4.89 -9.05
N VAL A 65 2.90 -5.80 -8.64
CA VAL A 65 3.08 -6.58 -7.42
C VAL A 65 3.89 -7.84 -7.74
N PHE A 66 5.04 -7.99 -7.10
CA PHE A 66 5.90 -9.16 -7.18
C PHE A 66 5.79 -10.05 -5.94
N GLY A 67 6.28 -11.29 -6.04
CA GLY A 67 6.51 -12.14 -4.87
C GLY A 67 7.51 -11.56 -3.86
N PRO A 68 7.47 -12.01 -2.59
CA PRO A 68 8.37 -11.54 -1.55
C PRO A 68 9.84 -11.70 -1.95
N ASN A 69 10.66 -10.69 -1.64
CA ASN A 69 12.10 -10.60 -1.93
C ASN A 69 12.50 -10.41 -3.40
N ILE A 70 11.56 -10.25 -4.34
CA ILE A 70 11.87 -10.08 -5.77
C ILE A 70 11.81 -8.61 -6.20
N ALA A 71 10.86 -7.83 -5.67
CA ALA A 71 10.63 -6.44 -6.11
C ALA A 71 11.87 -5.55 -5.95
N GLN A 72 12.62 -5.68 -4.85
CA GLN A 72 13.87 -4.93 -4.64
C GLN A 72 14.96 -5.28 -5.67
N GLN A 73 15.07 -6.56 -6.03
CA GLN A 73 16.07 -7.00 -7.01
C GLN A 73 15.71 -6.52 -8.42
N VAL A 74 14.41 -6.55 -8.76
CA VAL A 74 13.91 -6.04 -10.03
C VAL A 74 14.04 -4.51 -10.10
N ASN A 75 13.74 -3.79 -9.00
CA ASN A 75 13.96 -2.35 -8.91
C ASN A 75 15.43 -1.98 -9.16
N ALA A 76 16.37 -2.64 -8.48
CA ALA A 76 17.80 -2.42 -8.66
C ALA A 76 18.25 -2.71 -10.09
N ALA A 77 17.73 -3.78 -10.71
CA ALA A 77 18.02 -4.14 -12.09
C ALA A 77 17.45 -3.11 -13.10
N ILE A 78 16.23 -2.61 -12.90
CA ILE A 78 15.63 -1.54 -13.72
C ILE A 78 16.51 -0.28 -13.62
N THR A 79 16.90 0.13 -12.41
CA THR A 79 17.76 1.30 -12.19
C THR A 79 19.11 1.13 -12.89
N ALA A 80 19.71 -0.05 -12.85
CA ALA A 80 20.96 -0.34 -13.57
C ALA A 80 20.78 -0.25 -15.10
N CYS A 81 19.67 -0.78 -15.65
CA CYS A 81 19.35 -0.70 -17.07
C CYS A 81 19.12 0.74 -17.54
N CYS A 82 18.43 1.57 -16.74
CA CYS A 82 18.17 2.96 -17.07
C CYS A 82 19.43 3.85 -16.94
N ASN A 83 20.28 3.60 -15.93
CA ASN A 83 21.52 4.36 -15.72
C ASN A 83 22.59 4.09 -16.79
N HIS A 84 22.57 2.93 -17.46
CA HIS A 84 23.41 2.72 -18.65
C HIS A 84 22.99 3.57 -19.86
N THR A 85 21.80 4.18 -19.83
CA THR A 85 21.34 5.09 -20.89
C THR A 85 21.69 6.56 -20.57
N GLN A 86 22.01 6.89 -19.31
CA GLN A 86 22.46 8.22 -18.87
C GLN A 86 23.95 8.25 -18.50
N ALA A 87 24.81 7.70 -19.35
CA ALA A 87 26.25 7.91 -19.22
C ALA A 87 26.65 9.30 -19.76
N SER A 88 26.28 10.38 -19.05
CA SER A 88 26.95 11.69 -19.08
C SER A 88 26.37 12.61 -18.01
N GLN A 89 26.87 12.47 -16.79
CA GLN A 89 27.33 13.54 -15.87
C GLN A 89 27.38 12.96 -14.45
N VAL A 90 28.50 12.29 -14.16
CA VAL A 90 28.85 11.86 -12.81
C VAL A 90 29.59 13.01 -12.14
N ILE A 91 29.06 13.54 -11.05
CA ILE A 91 29.86 14.27 -10.05
C ILE A 91 30.34 13.22 -9.04
N PRO A 92 31.66 13.12 -8.72
CA PRO A 92 32.16 12.07 -7.84
C PRO A 92 31.81 12.36 -6.37
N ILE A 93 31.36 11.33 -5.65
CA ILE A 93 31.31 11.32 -4.18
C ILE A 93 32.63 10.71 -3.69
N PRO A 94 33.38 11.33 -2.77
CA PRO A 94 34.63 10.77 -2.28
C PRO A 94 34.36 9.64 -1.26
N GLU A 95 35.09 8.54 -1.41
CA GLU A 95 35.24 7.48 -0.40
C GLU A 95 36.19 7.95 0.71
N ASP A 96 35.74 7.96 1.97
CA ASP A 96 36.47 7.40 3.11
C ASP A 96 35.54 7.30 4.33
N GLY A 97 35.75 6.27 5.14
CA GLY A 97 35.03 6.02 6.37
C GLY A 97 35.53 6.83 7.57
N SER A 98 34.73 6.72 8.63
CA SER A 98 34.96 7.09 10.03
C SER A 98 34.52 8.50 10.49
N THR A 99 33.51 8.44 11.38
CA THR A 99 33.14 9.41 12.42
C THR A 99 32.55 10.77 11.99
N SER A 100 31.22 10.85 11.80
CA SER A 100 30.50 12.12 11.67
C SER A 100 29.15 12.25 12.42
N ASP A 101 28.68 11.21 13.13
CA ASP A 101 27.32 11.23 13.69
C ASP A 101 27.09 12.26 14.82
N GLU A 102 28.13 12.78 15.48
CA GLU A 102 27.95 13.80 16.53
C GLU A 102 27.88 15.24 15.99
N LYS A 103 28.48 15.52 14.83
CA LYS A 103 28.52 16.88 14.27
C LYS A 103 27.25 17.23 13.48
N GLU A 104 26.64 16.25 12.82
CA GLU A 104 25.38 16.45 12.10
C GLU A 104 24.21 16.70 13.06
N VAL A 105 24.21 16.05 14.22
CA VAL A 105 23.22 16.28 15.28
C VAL A 105 23.39 17.67 15.91
N GLU A 106 24.63 18.14 16.15
CA GLU A 106 24.87 19.51 16.61
C GLU A 106 24.47 20.57 15.58
N GLN A 107 24.69 20.31 14.28
CA GLN A 107 24.22 21.20 13.22
C GLN A 107 22.70 21.27 13.13
N LEU A 108 21.99 20.14 13.29
CA LEU A 108 20.53 20.13 13.32
C LEU A 108 19.97 20.87 14.55
N ILE A 109 20.61 20.71 15.72
CA ILE A 109 20.22 21.40 16.96
C ILE A 109 20.49 22.91 16.87
N SER A 110 21.55 23.32 16.16
CA SER A 110 21.82 24.74 15.88
C SER A 110 20.79 25.35 14.95
N LEU A 111 20.41 24.64 13.87
CA LEU A 111 19.41 25.11 12.90
C LEU A 111 18.01 25.25 13.50
N LEU A 112 17.66 24.45 14.51
CA LEU A 112 16.39 24.53 15.22
C LEU A 112 16.33 25.64 16.27
N ARG A 113 17.46 26.26 16.63
CA ARG A 113 17.50 27.41 17.57
C ARG A 113 17.23 28.76 16.92
N ASP A 114 17.33 28.85 15.59
CA ASP A 114 17.17 30.12 14.85
C ASP A 114 15.75 30.32 14.26
N VAL A 115 14.80 29.43 14.56
CA VAL A 115 13.38 29.65 14.23
C VAL A 115 12.73 30.44 15.36
N ASP A 116 12.87 31.77 15.29
CA ASP A 116 12.17 32.69 16.16
C ASP A 116 10.69 32.79 15.72
N LEU A 117 9.79 32.19 16.51
CA LEU A 117 8.34 32.36 16.38
C LEU A 117 7.93 33.66 17.08
N SER A 118 8.13 34.80 16.40
CA SER A 118 7.48 36.05 16.79
C SER A 118 6.23 36.28 15.93
N VAL A 119 5.07 36.01 16.53
CA VAL A 119 3.78 36.53 16.07
C VAL A 119 3.73 37.99 16.51
N ASP A 120 3.84 38.95 15.59
CA ASP A 120 3.13 40.23 15.64
C ASP A 120 3.49 41.19 14.49
N ASN A 121 2.46 41.88 14.00
CA ASN A 121 2.44 43.08 13.15
C ASN A 121 2.79 42.92 11.65
N LEU A 122 1.78 43.03 10.78
CA LEU A 122 1.32 44.34 10.29
C LEU A 122 0.11 44.20 9.36
N SER A 123 -0.97 44.84 9.77
CA SER A 123 -1.98 45.37 8.88
C SER A 123 -1.36 46.46 8.01
N HIS A 124 -1.56 46.39 6.68
CA HIS A 124 -1.85 47.60 5.90
C HIS A 124 -2.40 47.30 4.50
N THR A 125 -3.45 48.06 4.22
CA THR A 125 -4.22 48.28 3.00
C THR A 125 -3.37 48.71 1.79
N GLY A 126 -3.74 48.24 0.60
CA GLY A 126 -3.29 48.80 -0.68
C GLY A 126 -3.97 48.15 -1.88
N THR A 127 -5.03 48.79 -2.40
CA THR A 127 -5.68 48.54 -3.69
C THR A 127 -4.76 48.94 -4.85
N PHE A 128 -4.71 48.18 -5.95
CA PHE A 128 -4.49 48.58 -7.37
C PHE A 128 -4.38 47.26 -8.21
N ASP A 129 -5.45 46.78 -8.84
CA ASP A 129 -5.99 47.08 -10.19
C ASP A 129 -5.44 46.21 -11.32
N THR A 130 -6.39 45.66 -12.09
CA THR A 130 -6.34 45.14 -13.48
C THR A 130 -5.78 43.74 -13.80
N ASP A 131 -6.73 42.83 -14.02
CA ASP A 131 -6.68 41.66 -14.91
C ASP A 131 -6.18 42.03 -16.33
N PRO A 132 -5.54 41.12 -17.10
CA PRO A 132 -6.34 40.07 -17.76
C PRO A 132 -5.66 38.71 -18.03
N LYS A 133 -6.47 37.66 -17.87
CA LYS A 133 -6.42 36.32 -18.53
C LYS A 133 -5.35 35.33 -18.04
N GLU A 134 -5.73 34.54 -17.04
CA GLU A 134 -5.44 33.10 -17.06
C GLU A 134 -6.77 32.35 -17.16
N GLU A 135 -6.90 31.57 -18.23
CA GLU A 135 -8.04 30.72 -18.52
C GLU A 135 -8.23 29.70 -17.40
N SER A 136 -9.42 29.74 -16.81
CA SER A 136 -9.94 28.70 -15.93
C SER A 136 -10.00 27.38 -16.70
N VAL A 137 -9.05 26.49 -16.44
CA VAL A 137 -9.19 25.09 -16.84
C VAL A 137 -10.25 24.49 -15.93
N THR A 138 -11.45 24.32 -16.48
CA THR A 138 -12.50 23.48 -15.91
C THR A 138 -11.98 22.05 -15.79
N PRO A 139 -12.20 21.33 -14.68
CA PRO A 139 -11.97 19.90 -14.62
C PRO A 139 -13.02 19.21 -15.51
N GLU A 140 -12.74 19.13 -16.81
CA GLU A 140 -13.50 18.28 -17.72
C GLU A 140 -13.13 16.82 -17.45
N GLU A 141 -14.12 16.13 -16.87
CA GLU A 141 -14.48 14.74 -17.18
C GLU A 141 -13.41 13.67 -16.92
N LEU A 142 -13.22 13.37 -15.63
CA LEU A 142 -12.90 12.00 -15.23
C LEU A 142 -14.06 11.10 -15.67
N THR A 143 -13.76 10.16 -16.55
CA THR A 143 -14.69 9.19 -17.11
C THR A 143 -15.53 8.52 -16.01
N GLN A 144 -16.85 8.49 -16.19
CA GLN A 144 -17.86 7.99 -15.26
C GLN A 144 -17.82 6.46 -14.99
N ASP A 145 -16.73 5.78 -15.33
CA ASP A 145 -16.65 4.30 -15.32
C ASP A 145 -16.00 3.69 -14.06
N GLU A 146 -15.62 4.49 -13.04
CA GLU A 146 -15.02 3.98 -11.79
C GLU A 146 -15.90 4.15 -10.52
N GLN A 147 -17.21 4.33 -10.67
CA GLN A 147 -18.10 4.44 -9.51
C GLN A 147 -18.43 3.07 -8.92
N GLY A 148 -17.68 2.65 -7.91
CA GLY A 148 -18.02 1.48 -7.12
C GLY A 148 -17.13 1.30 -5.91
N LEU A 149 -17.62 0.53 -4.94
CA LEU A 149 -16.94 0.32 -3.67
C LEU A 149 -15.70 -0.56 -3.85
N ARG A 150 -14.59 -0.16 -3.26
CA ARG A 150 -13.31 -0.89 -3.29
C ARG A 150 -12.96 -1.39 -1.88
N LEU A 151 -12.55 -2.65 -1.80
CA LEU A 151 -12.19 -3.32 -0.55
C LEU A 151 -10.70 -3.63 -0.49
N LEU A 152 -10.06 -3.26 0.62
CA LEU A 152 -8.72 -3.72 0.97
C LEU A 152 -8.79 -4.79 2.06
N ILE A 153 -8.14 -5.92 1.82
CA ILE A 153 -8.02 -7.01 2.80
C ILE A 153 -6.57 -7.12 3.24
N ILE A 154 -6.30 -6.84 4.52
CA ILE A 154 -4.95 -6.82 5.09
C ILE A 154 -4.75 -8.05 5.97
N ASN A 155 -3.66 -8.77 5.75
CA ASN A 155 -3.29 -9.97 6.51
C ASN A 155 -1.94 -9.79 7.18
N GLY A 156 -1.92 -9.99 8.49
CA GLY A 156 -0.73 -9.87 9.31
C GLY A 156 0.20 -11.08 9.22
N PRO A 157 1.13 -11.19 10.20
CA PRO A 157 2.21 -12.14 10.13
C PRO A 157 1.73 -13.59 10.17
N ASN A 158 2.44 -14.45 9.44
CA ASN A 158 2.23 -15.89 9.31
C ASN A 158 0.95 -16.33 8.59
N ILE A 159 0.06 -15.43 8.16
CA ILE A 159 -1.12 -15.81 7.34
C ILE A 159 -0.70 -16.38 5.98
N ASN A 160 0.44 -15.97 5.44
CA ASN A 160 1.04 -16.58 4.25
C ASN A 160 1.38 -18.07 4.41
N MET A 161 1.48 -18.57 5.64
CA MET A 161 1.85 -19.96 5.95
C MET A 161 0.64 -20.90 6.14
N LEU A 162 -0.58 -20.43 5.87
CA LEU A 162 -1.78 -21.25 5.88
C LEU A 162 -1.65 -22.48 4.97
N GLY A 163 -2.16 -23.63 5.44
CA GLY A 163 -2.07 -24.91 4.74
C GLY A 163 -0.71 -25.64 4.90
N ILE A 164 0.34 -24.95 5.33
CA ILE A 164 1.67 -25.54 5.59
C ILE A 164 1.86 -25.82 7.09
N ARG A 165 1.40 -24.90 7.94
CA ARG A 165 1.56 -24.97 9.40
C ARG A 165 0.27 -25.43 10.08
N GLU A 166 0.40 -26.33 11.06
CA GLU A 166 -0.68 -26.75 11.98
C GLU A 166 -2.03 -27.06 11.30
N PRO A 167 -2.08 -28.00 10.34
CA PRO A 167 -3.29 -28.30 9.56
C PRO A 167 -4.51 -28.74 10.39
N LYS A 168 -4.31 -29.12 11.66
CA LYS A 168 -5.38 -29.44 12.60
C LYS A 168 -6.13 -28.20 13.13
N LEU A 169 -5.46 -27.04 13.21
CA LEU A 169 -6.04 -25.78 13.74
C LEU A 169 -6.58 -24.88 12.62
N TYR A 170 -5.93 -24.85 11.45
CA TYR A 170 -6.26 -23.91 10.37
C TYR A 170 -6.84 -24.58 9.11
N GLY A 171 -6.97 -25.91 9.10
CA GLY A 171 -7.44 -26.68 7.94
C GLY A 171 -6.36 -26.93 6.87
N LYS A 172 -6.76 -27.57 5.77
CA LYS A 172 -5.88 -27.85 4.60
C LYS A 172 -5.88 -26.72 3.57
N GLN A 173 -6.70 -25.70 3.76
CA GLN A 173 -6.85 -24.62 2.81
C GLN A 173 -5.68 -23.64 2.95
N ASP A 174 -5.08 -23.28 1.83
CA ASP A 174 -3.89 -22.44 1.77
C ASP A 174 -4.25 -20.95 1.60
N TYR A 175 -3.22 -20.10 1.67
CA TYR A 175 -3.39 -18.65 1.49
C TYR A 175 -4.00 -18.28 0.13
N ARG A 176 -3.72 -19.05 -0.94
CA ARG A 176 -4.32 -18.83 -2.26
C ARG A 176 -5.83 -19.07 -2.24
N THR A 177 -6.26 -20.12 -1.54
CA THR A 177 -7.68 -20.42 -1.33
C THR A 177 -8.37 -19.29 -0.57
N LEU A 178 -7.72 -18.72 0.46
CA LEU A 178 -8.23 -17.57 1.19
C LEU A 178 -8.45 -16.36 0.26
N ILE A 179 -7.44 -16.00 -0.55
CA ILE A 179 -7.56 -14.88 -1.51
C ILE A 179 -8.74 -15.09 -2.45
N LYS A 180 -8.87 -16.30 -3.01
CA LYS A 180 -9.97 -16.64 -3.92
C LYS A 180 -11.33 -16.43 -3.25
N ILE A 181 -11.50 -16.97 -2.04
CA ILE A 181 -12.73 -16.83 -1.26
C ILE A 181 -13.07 -15.37 -0.99
N CYS A 182 -12.08 -14.57 -0.63
CA CYS A 182 -12.28 -13.16 -0.37
C CYS A 182 -12.73 -12.39 -1.62
N LYS A 183 -12.08 -12.63 -2.76
CA LYS A 183 -12.45 -11.98 -4.02
C LYS A 183 -13.84 -12.39 -4.50
N GLU A 184 -14.17 -13.68 -4.44
CA GLU A 184 -15.49 -14.19 -4.78
C GLU A 184 -16.58 -13.60 -3.88
N GLU A 185 -16.29 -13.47 -2.58
CA GLU A 185 -17.24 -12.85 -1.66
C GLU A 185 -17.39 -11.35 -1.89
N ALA A 186 -16.30 -10.63 -2.13
CA ALA A 186 -16.34 -9.19 -2.38
C ALA A 186 -17.17 -8.87 -3.63
N ASP A 187 -16.97 -9.62 -4.72
CA ASP A 187 -17.77 -9.54 -5.94
C ASP A 187 -19.26 -9.81 -5.65
N ARG A 188 -19.55 -10.88 -4.90
CA ARG A 188 -20.92 -11.22 -4.49
C ARG A 188 -21.61 -10.11 -3.69
N GLN A 189 -20.84 -9.33 -2.93
CA GLN A 189 -21.32 -8.23 -2.10
C GLN A 189 -21.34 -6.88 -2.83
N GLY A 190 -20.91 -6.83 -4.10
CA GLY A 190 -20.98 -5.64 -4.95
C GLY A 190 -19.76 -4.71 -4.88
N PHE A 191 -18.63 -5.18 -4.35
CA PHE A 191 -17.36 -4.44 -4.48
C PHE A 191 -16.84 -4.58 -5.91
N ILE A 192 -16.47 -3.47 -6.54
CA ILE A 192 -15.89 -3.47 -7.91
C ILE A 192 -14.43 -3.90 -7.93
N ASP A 193 -13.74 -3.78 -6.79
CA ASP A 193 -12.37 -4.22 -6.62
C ASP A 193 -12.13 -4.75 -5.20
N CYS A 194 -11.27 -5.76 -5.12
CA CYS A 194 -10.87 -6.40 -3.88
C CYS A 194 -9.39 -6.76 -3.93
N VAL A 195 -8.58 -6.00 -3.20
CA VAL A 195 -7.14 -6.21 -3.10
C VAL A 195 -6.81 -6.95 -1.81
N CYS A 196 -6.13 -8.08 -1.92
CA CYS A 196 -5.60 -8.81 -0.77
C CYS A 196 -4.11 -8.50 -0.59
N TYR A 197 -3.74 -8.06 0.59
CA TYR A 197 -2.40 -7.74 1.00
C TYR A 197 -1.99 -8.59 2.21
N GLN A 198 -0.72 -8.97 2.28
CA GLN A 198 -0.14 -9.68 3.42
C GLN A 198 1.28 -9.19 3.69
N SER A 199 1.61 -8.98 4.96
CA SER A 199 2.98 -8.75 5.40
C SER A 199 3.25 -9.39 6.76
N ASN A 200 4.53 -9.72 6.99
CA ASN A 200 5.07 -10.11 8.28
C ASN A 200 5.67 -8.95 9.08
N TYR A 201 5.79 -7.75 8.50
CA TYR A 201 6.32 -6.58 9.21
C TYR A 201 5.19 -5.59 9.52
N GLU A 202 5.18 -5.12 10.77
CA GLU A 202 4.19 -4.19 11.29
C GLU A 202 4.11 -2.88 10.50
N GLY A 203 5.28 -2.28 10.19
CA GLY A 203 5.35 -1.01 9.48
C GLY A 203 4.70 -1.04 8.09
N ASP A 204 4.69 -2.17 7.40
CA ASP A 204 4.03 -2.26 6.10
C ASP A 204 2.53 -2.38 6.21
N LEU A 205 2.03 -2.99 7.28
CA LEU A 205 0.61 -3.07 7.57
C LEU A 205 0.09 -1.67 7.95
N VAL A 206 0.87 -0.92 8.75
CA VAL A 206 0.62 0.51 9.03
C VAL A 206 0.57 1.31 7.73
N SER A 207 1.59 1.15 6.87
CA SER A 207 1.65 1.84 5.58
C SER A 207 0.47 1.46 4.68
N ALA A 208 0.07 0.19 4.65
CA ALA A 208 -1.08 -0.25 3.86
C ALA A 208 -2.42 0.33 4.36
N ILE A 209 -2.58 0.51 5.67
CA ILE A 209 -3.76 1.19 6.23
C ILE A 209 -3.76 2.68 5.81
N GLN A 210 -2.61 3.36 5.90
CA GLN A 210 -2.48 4.77 5.54
C GLN A 210 -2.68 5.02 4.04
N ASP A 211 -2.04 4.21 3.20
CA ASP A 211 -2.14 4.25 1.74
C ASP A 211 -3.57 3.93 1.26
N ALA A 212 -4.41 3.33 2.10
CA ALA A 212 -5.79 3.05 1.74
C ALA A 212 -6.66 4.32 1.65
N LEU A 213 -6.24 5.40 2.31
CA LEU A 213 -6.99 6.65 2.37
C LEU A 213 -7.18 7.25 0.98
N GLY A 214 -8.44 7.53 0.63
CA GLY A 214 -8.81 8.06 -0.69
C GLY A 214 -8.79 7.05 -1.83
N THR A 215 -8.45 5.78 -1.56
CA THR A 215 -8.40 4.71 -2.57
C THR A 215 -9.38 3.58 -2.29
N TYR A 216 -9.63 3.25 -1.01
CA TYR A 216 -10.56 2.18 -0.62
C TYR A 216 -11.66 2.70 0.30
N ASP A 217 -12.83 2.08 0.18
CA ASP A 217 -14.02 2.43 0.97
C ASP A 217 -14.13 1.61 2.25
N ALA A 218 -13.47 0.46 2.30
CA ALA A 218 -13.49 -0.44 3.45
C ALA A 218 -12.17 -1.22 3.61
N ILE A 219 -11.88 -1.59 4.86
CA ILE A 219 -10.75 -2.46 5.22
C ILE A 219 -11.25 -3.67 5.99
N LEU A 220 -10.96 -4.88 5.51
CA LEU A 220 -11.01 -6.08 6.32
C LEU A 220 -9.60 -6.42 6.78
N ILE A 221 -9.36 -6.57 8.07
CA ILE A 221 -8.01 -6.83 8.59
C ILE A 221 -7.97 -8.06 9.49
N ASN A 222 -7.05 -8.97 9.19
CA ASN A 222 -6.60 -10.00 10.11
C ASN A 222 -5.20 -9.62 10.62
N PRO A 223 -5.06 -9.00 11.80
CA PRO A 223 -3.75 -8.57 12.30
C PRO A 223 -2.88 -9.76 12.74
N ALA A 224 -3.43 -10.97 12.79
CA ALA A 224 -2.81 -12.16 13.36
C ALA A 224 -2.20 -11.86 14.74
N ALA A 225 -0.90 -12.11 14.94
CA ALA A 225 -0.25 -11.85 16.22
C ALA A 225 -0.27 -10.38 16.65
N TYR A 226 -0.32 -9.44 15.70
CA TYR A 226 -0.25 -8.02 16.00
C TYR A 226 -1.51 -7.44 16.63
N THR A 227 -2.64 -8.16 16.59
CA THR A 227 -3.83 -7.73 17.32
C THR A 227 -3.55 -7.62 18.84
N HIS A 228 -2.64 -8.47 19.34
CA HIS A 228 -2.30 -8.55 20.76
C HIS A 228 -1.19 -7.59 21.18
N THR A 229 -0.51 -6.90 20.25
CA THR A 229 0.72 -6.16 20.56
C THR A 229 0.83 -4.80 19.91
N SER A 230 0.16 -4.56 18.78
CA SER A 230 0.41 -3.39 17.95
C SER A 230 -0.53 -2.22 18.29
N ILE A 231 0.00 -1.28 19.05
CA ILE A 231 -0.62 0.05 19.21
C ILE A 231 -0.46 0.86 17.91
N ALA A 232 0.61 0.64 17.14
CA ALA A 232 0.84 1.33 15.88
C ALA A 232 -0.26 1.06 14.85
N LEU A 233 -0.78 -0.17 14.75
CA LEU A 233 -1.91 -0.49 13.89
C LEU A 233 -3.20 0.17 14.35
N LEU A 234 -3.42 0.26 15.67
CA LEU A 234 -4.56 0.98 16.25
C LEU A 234 -4.50 2.47 15.85
N ASP A 235 -3.36 3.12 16.05
CA ASP A 235 -3.19 4.55 15.73
C ASP A 235 -3.36 4.81 14.23
N ALA A 236 -2.84 3.92 13.38
CA ALA A 236 -3.03 4.00 11.93
C ALA A 236 -4.51 3.89 11.54
N ALA A 237 -5.23 2.92 12.10
CA ALA A 237 -6.65 2.71 11.82
C ALA A 237 -7.51 3.92 12.27
N LEU A 238 -7.25 4.46 13.46
CA LEU A 238 -7.95 5.64 13.98
C LEU A 238 -7.67 6.91 13.15
N SER A 239 -6.50 6.99 12.52
CA SER A 239 -6.10 8.14 11.71
C SER A 239 -6.84 8.21 10.36
N VAL A 240 -7.07 7.06 9.71
CA VAL A 240 -7.71 7.03 8.38
C VAL A 240 -9.23 7.04 8.42
N LYS A 241 -9.85 6.57 9.52
CA LYS A 241 -11.31 6.51 9.71
C LYS A 241 -12.09 5.80 8.60
N ILE A 242 -11.43 4.90 7.87
CA ILE A 242 -12.06 4.02 6.90
C ILE A 242 -12.81 2.92 7.68
N PRO A 243 -14.08 2.59 7.32
CA PRO A 243 -14.80 1.48 7.92
C PRO A 243 -13.97 0.19 7.92
N MET A 244 -13.73 -0.35 9.12
CA MET A 244 -12.81 -1.47 9.30
C MET A 244 -13.47 -2.61 10.09
N VAL A 245 -13.30 -3.85 9.62
CA VAL A 245 -13.70 -5.05 10.36
C VAL A 245 -12.47 -5.89 10.66
N GLU A 246 -12.32 -6.28 11.93
CA GLU A 246 -11.28 -7.19 12.36
C GLU A 246 -11.74 -8.64 12.16
N VAL A 247 -10.86 -9.50 11.64
CA VAL A 247 -11.17 -10.91 11.40
C VAL A 247 -10.10 -11.86 11.95
N HIS A 248 -10.54 -12.94 12.59
CA HIS A 248 -9.69 -14.02 13.07
C HIS A 248 -10.18 -15.38 12.57
N LEU A 249 -9.23 -16.23 12.17
CA LEU A 249 -9.54 -17.60 11.74
C LEU A 249 -10.01 -18.46 12.91
N THR A 250 -9.34 -18.33 14.05
CA THR A 250 -9.67 -19.04 15.30
C THR A 250 -10.39 -18.11 16.25
N ASP A 251 -11.14 -18.68 17.21
CA ASP A 251 -11.73 -17.87 18.26
C ASP A 251 -10.62 -17.46 19.24
N ILE A 252 -10.33 -16.16 19.30
CA ILE A 252 -9.29 -15.64 20.17
C ILE A 252 -9.70 -15.67 21.66
N ASN A 253 -11.00 -15.75 21.95
CA ASN A 253 -11.52 -15.80 23.32
C ASN A 253 -11.31 -17.16 23.99
N GLU A 254 -11.32 -18.23 23.19
CA GLU A 254 -11.07 -19.61 23.65
C GLU A 254 -9.58 -19.93 23.79
N ARG A 255 -8.70 -19.00 23.40
CA ARG A 255 -7.26 -19.16 23.43
C ARG A 255 -6.63 -18.67 24.73
N GLU A 256 -5.30 -18.74 24.79
CA GLU A 256 -4.48 -18.29 25.91
C GLU A 256 -4.77 -16.82 26.25
N GLU A 257 -4.58 -16.43 27.51
CA GLU A 257 -4.96 -15.10 28.01
C GLU A 257 -4.37 -13.95 27.19
N TYR A 258 -3.11 -14.07 26.78
CA TYR A 258 -2.44 -13.05 25.96
C TYR A 258 -3.07 -12.90 24.56
N ARG A 259 -3.84 -13.88 24.09
CA ARG A 259 -4.55 -13.81 22.80
C ARG A 259 -5.95 -13.22 22.90
N ARG A 260 -6.46 -12.99 24.11
CA ARG A 260 -7.80 -12.39 24.30
C ARG A 260 -7.78 -10.87 24.18
N VAL A 261 -6.59 -10.28 24.17
CA VAL A 261 -6.40 -8.84 23.96
C VAL A 261 -6.40 -8.55 22.47
N SER A 262 -7.32 -7.70 22.01
CA SER A 262 -7.23 -7.03 20.71
C SER A 262 -7.13 -5.53 20.98
N TYR A 263 -6.02 -4.92 20.56
CA TYR A 263 -5.86 -3.46 20.53
C TYR A 263 -6.67 -2.85 19.39
N LEU A 264 -6.76 -3.55 18.25
CA LEU A 264 -7.36 -3.00 17.04
C LEU A 264 -8.89 -2.96 17.08
N LYS A 265 -9.53 -3.77 17.92
CA LYS A 265 -10.99 -3.86 18.03
C LYS A 265 -11.67 -2.50 18.22
N ASP A 266 -11.00 -1.56 18.91
CA ASP A 266 -11.59 -0.26 19.26
C ASP A 266 -11.65 0.69 18.04
N ALA A 267 -10.88 0.41 16.98
CA ALA A 267 -10.97 1.11 15.69
C ALA A 267 -11.91 0.41 14.68
N CYS A 268 -12.38 -0.80 14.99
CA CYS A 268 -13.19 -1.61 14.09
C CYS A 268 -14.68 -1.48 14.39
N ILE A 269 -15.53 -1.49 13.37
CA ILE A 269 -17.00 -1.50 13.52
C ILE A 269 -17.53 -2.85 14.01
N GLY A 270 -16.70 -3.90 13.90
CA GLY A 270 -17.04 -5.25 14.33
C GLY A 270 -15.84 -6.20 14.26
N VAL A 271 -16.02 -7.37 14.86
CA VAL A 271 -15.02 -8.44 14.89
C VAL A 271 -15.69 -9.77 14.49
N CYS A 272 -15.13 -10.47 13.50
CA CYS A 272 -15.56 -11.79 13.08
C CYS A 272 -14.48 -12.83 13.43
N CYS A 273 -14.76 -13.81 14.28
CA CYS A 273 -13.76 -14.78 14.73
C CYS A 273 -14.28 -16.22 14.83
N GLY A 274 -13.36 -17.19 14.80
CA GLY A 274 -13.66 -18.59 15.16
C GLY A 274 -14.28 -19.48 14.09
N LYS A 275 -14.54 -18.97 12.89
CA LYS A 275 -15.21 -19.74 11.82
C LYS A 275 -14.28 -20.04 10.63
N GLY A 276 -12.96 -19.96 10.84
CA GLY A 276 -11.99 -20.16 9.77
C GLY A 276 -12.17 -19.14 8.66
N PHE A 277 -12.23 -19.61 7.41
CA PHE A 277 -12.41 -18.73 6.25
C PHE A 277 -13.81 -18.10 6.18
N GLU A 278 -14.79 -18.69 6.85
CA GLU A 278 -16.13 -18.08 6.94
C GLU A 278 -16.10 -16.77 7.71
N SER A 279 -15.17 -16.61 8.67
CA SER A 279 -14.99 -15.33 9.36
C SER A 279 -14.67 -14.19 8.38
N TYR A 280 -13.93 -14.48 7.29
CA TYR A 280 -13.65 -13.49 6.25
C TYR A 280 -14.92 -13.15 5.47
N ARG A 281 -15.73 -14.16 5.12
CA ARG A 281 -16.97 -13.92 4.40
C ARG A 281 -17.93 -13.05 5.19
N GLU A 282 -18.11 -13.37 6.47
CA GLU A 282 -18.94 -12.59 7.39
C GLU A 282 -18.43 -11.15 7.52
N GLY A 283 -17.12 -10.95 7.61
CA GLY A 283 -16.53 -9.62 7.71
C GLY A 283 -16.73 -8.78 6.45
N ILE A 284 -16.58 -9.37 5.26
CA ILE A 284 -16.84 -8.70 3.97
C ILE A 284 -18.32 -8.32 3.87
N ALA A 285 -19.23 -9.23 4.22
CA ALA A 285 -20.65 -8.97 4.21
C ALA A 285 -21.06 -7.87 5.22
N LEU A 286 -20.43 -7.83 6.39
CA LEU A 286 -20.64 -6.80 7.39
C LEU A 286 -20.23 -5.41 6.87
N LEU A 287 -19.07 -5.31 6.21
CA LEU A 287 -18.58 -4.07 5.59
C LEU A 287 -19.51 -3.61 4.48
N ALA A 288 -19.92 -4.50 3.57
CA ALA A 288 -20.85 -4.17 2.50
C ALA A 288 -22.16 -3.62 3.04
N LYS A 289 -22.74 -4.31 4.03
CA LYS A 289 -23.95 -3.85 4.72
C LYS A 289 -23.76 -2.46 5.33
N TYR A 290 -22.67 -2.25 6.06
CA TYR A 290 -22.37 -0.96 6.69
C TYR A 290 -22.31 0.17 5.66
N LEU A 291 -21.63 -0.04 4.53
CA LEU A 291 -21.50 0.96 3.47
C LEU A 291 -22.82 1.27 2.75
N THR A 292 -23.76 0.32 2.72
CA THR A 292 -25.10 0.55 2.12
C THR A 292 -26.09 1.21 3.08
N GLU A 293 -25.86 1.11 4.39
CA GLU A 293 -26.76 1.62 5.43
C GLU A 293 -26.29 2.96 6.05
N ALA A 294 -25.03 3.35 5.83
CA ALA A 294 -24.42 4.59 6.32
C ALA A 294 -24.70 5.79 5.40
#